data_AF-A0A0W1B245-F1
#
_entry.id   AF-A0A0W1B245-F1
#
_cell.length_a   1.000
_cell.length_b   1.000
_cell.length_c   1.000
_cell.angle_alpha   90.00
_cell.angle_beta   90.00
_cell.angle_gamma   90.00
#
_symmetry.space_group_name_H-M   'P 1'
#
loop_
_entity.id
_entity.type
_entity.pdbx_description
1 polymer ?
#
loop_
_entity_poly.entity_id
_entity_poly.type
_entity_poly.pdbx_seq_one_letter_code
_entity_poly.pdbx_strand_id
1 'polypeptide(L)'
;MGRSFANLHIKSNNLEKTVEALRELSEGHATVLGKPNNEAQEFNVVMYVSKSNEYWISVLHDYFVWGTVKEIGKTLSRLIEEPVMTTGYINEEIFELSLFENGDIEAERIFCEQWTRDEYEQLREERLNDDYLQKALDIRNEDFDGFIGITSPGQAVDKLSELIGMSLWCDWEWVPYEETLRTRFAKYEF
;
A
#
# COMPACT_ATOMS: atom_id res chain seq x y z
N MET A 1 11.33 -10.04 -17.42
CA MET A 1 10.02 -10.30 -16.77
C MET A 1 9.86 -9.20 -15.76
N GLY A 2 8.87 -8.32 -15.94
CA GLY A 2 8.71 -7.19 -15.04
C GLY A 2 8.17 -7.65 -13.68
N ARG A 3 8.52 -6.89 -12.64
CA ARG A 3 8.18 -7.20 -11.24
C ARG A 3 6.85 -6.53 -10.91
N SER A 4 5.98 -7.22 -10.20
CA SER A 4 4.78 -6.63 -9.62
C SER A 4 4.76 -6.89 -8.12
N PHE A 5 4.58 -5.84 -7.34
CA PHE A 5 4.50 -5.91 -5.87
C PHE A 5 3.66 -4.76 -5.36
N ALA A 6 3.22 -4.85 -4.11
CA ALA A 6 2.47 -3.78 -3.48
C ALA A 6 2.78 -3.69 -1.99
N ASN A 7 2.52 -2.51 -1.43
CA ASN A 7 2.70 -2.23 -0.01
C ASN A 7 1.42 -1.61 0.56
N LEU A 8 1.29 -1.74 1.88
CA LEU A 8 0.20 -1.16 2.64
C LEU A 8 0.76 -0.20 3.68
N HIS A 9 0.10 0.94 3.86
CA HIS A 9 0.47 1.96 4.83
C HIS A 9 -0.77 2.45 5.56
N ILE A 10 -0.74 2.47 6.88
CA ILE A 10 -1.87 2.84 7.74
C ILE A 10 -1.56 4.21 8.33
N LYS A 11 -2.48 5.16 8.21
CA LYS A 11 -2.33 6.49 8.80
C LYS A 11 -2.60 6.45 10.32
N SER A 12 -1.67 5.85 11.05
CA SER A 12 -1.75 5.63 12.50
C SER A 12 -0.43 5.92 13.19
N ASN A 13 -0.50 6.42 14.42
CA ASN A 13 0.64 6.51 15.33
C ASN A 13 0.64 5.40 16.40
N ASN A 14 -0.41 4.56 16.43
CA ASN A 14 -0.64 3.51 17.42
C ASN A 14 -0.28 2.14 16.82
N LEU A 15 0.92 1.68 17.14
CA LEU A 15 1.43 0.39 16.68
C LEU A 15 0.66 -0.79 17.28
N GLU A 16 0.22 -0.71 18.54
CA GLU A 16 -0.51 -1.79 19.20
C GLU A 16 -1.86 -2.04 18.51
N LYS A 17 -2.66 -0.99 18.32
CA LYS A 17 -3.92 -1.05 17.57
C LYS A 17 -3.71 -1.59 16.15
N THR A 18 -2.63 -1.16 15.50
CA THR A 18 -2.29 -1.64 14.16
C THR A 18 -2.01 -3.14 14.15
N VAL A 19 -1.18 -3.62 15.07
CA VAL A 19 -0.83 -5.06 15.16
C VAL A 19 -2.07 -5.90 15.52
N GLU A 20 -2.97 -5.40 16.35
CA GLU A 20 -4.25 -6.05 16.63
C GLU A 20 -5.13 -6.17 15.38
N ALA A 21 -5.28 -5.10 14.60
CA ALA A 21 -6.04 -5.14 13.35
C ALA A 21 -5.40 -6.07 12.30
N LEU A 22 -4.06 -6.14 12.24
CA LEU A 22 -3.34 -7.08 11.36
C LEU A 22 -3.53 -8.53 11.79
N ARG A 23 -3.57 -8.79 13.12
CA ARG A 23 -3.92 -10.10 13.66
C ARG A 23 -5.35 -10.49 13.28
N GLU A 24 -6.30 -9.60 13.44
CA GLU A 24 -7.70 -9.84 13.06
C GLU A 24 -7.85 -10.06 11.53
N LEU A 25 -7.11 -9.32 10.72
CA LEU A 25 -7.02 -9.54 9.28
C LEU A 25 -6.50 -10.96 8.96
N SER A 26 -5.46 -11.41 9.66
CA SER A 26 -4.88 -12.75 9.52
C SER A 26 -5.84 -13.86 9.95
N GLU A 27 -6.46 -13.73 11.12
CA GLU A 27 -7.27 -14.78 11.74
C GLU A 27 -8.72 -14.82 11.20
N GLY A 28 -9.34 -13.65 11.07
CA GLY A 28 -10.76 -13.49 10.68
C GLY A 28 -10.99 -13.33 9.19
N HIS A 29 -9.96 -12.91 8.43
CA HIS A 29 -10.08 -12.59 7.01
C HIS A 29 -8.98 -13.25 6.16
N ALA A 30 -8.37 -14.33 6.62
CA ALA A 30 -7.22 -15.00 6.00
C ALA A 30 -7.34 -15.26 4.48
N THR A 31 -8.55 -15.40 3.95
CA THR A 31 -8.81 -15.58 2.52
C THR A 31 -8.33 -14.42 1.66
N VAL A 32 -8.38 -13.18 2.19
CA VAL A 32 -7.88 -11.98 1.50
C VAL A 32 -6.35 -11.94 1.46
N LEU A 33 -5.70 -12.74 2.31
CA LEU A 33 -4.26 -12.98 2.34
C LEU A 33 -3.87 -14.27 1.59
N GLY A 34 -4.77 -14.80 0.75
CA GLY A 34 -4.49 -15.95 -0.11
C GLY A 34 -4.61 -17.30 0.57
N LYS A 35 -5.06 -17.38 1.83
CA LYS A 35 -5.27 -18.66 2.51
C LYS A 35 -6.42 -19.42 1.86
N PRO A 36 -6.21 -20.66 1.36
CA PRO A 36 -7.28 -21.46 0.79
C PRO A 36 -8.27 -21.89 1.89
N ASN A 37 -9.56 -21.85 1.59
CA ASN A 37 -10.66 -22.21 2.52
C ASN A 37 -10.61 -23.65 3.07
N ASN A 38 -9.75 -24.53 2.55
CA ASN A 38 -9.87 -25.99 2.69
C ASN A 38 -8.60 -26.73 3.14
N GLU A 39 -7.54 -26.06 3.59
CA GLU A 39 -6.34 -26.77 4.06
C GLU A 39 -6.17 -26.71 5.58
N ALA A 40 -6.06 -27.90 6.18
CA ALA A 40 -5.73 -28.13 7.59
C ALA A 40 -4.25 -27.83 7.93
N GLN A 41 -3.57 -27.06 7.09
CA GLN A 41 -2.18 -26.69 7.28
C GLN A 41 -2.12 -25.36 8.05
N GLU A 42 -1.27 -25.30 9.07
CA GLU A 42 -0.98 -24.06 9.79
C GLU A 42 -0.40 -23.04 8.81
N PHE A 43 -1.24 -22.14 8.32
CA PHE A 43 -0.85 -20.98 7.53
C PHE A 43 -0.42 -19.90 8.52
N ASN A 44 0.88 -19.85 8.81
CA ASN A 44 1.46 -18.81 9.66
C ASN A 44 1.67 -17.56 8.79
N VAL A 45 0.94 -16.49 9.10
CA VAL A 45 0.96 -15.25 8.33
C VAL A 45 2.12 -14.39 8.84
N VAL A 46 3.10 -14.16 7.96
CA VAL A 46 4.28 -13.36 8.31
C VAL A 46 4.14 -11.96 7.73
N MET A 47 4.01 -10.97 8.60
CA MET A 47 3.99 -9.56 8.21
C MET A 47 5.23 -8.84 8.71
N TYR A 48 5.76 -7.94 7.90
CA TYR A 48 6.83 -7.03 8.27
C TYR A 48 6.24 -5.65 8.52
N VAL A 49 6.34 -5.15 9.76
CA VAL A 49 5.69 -3.91 10.19
C VAL A 49 6.74 -2.89 10.64
N SER A 50 6.59 -1.64 10.18
CA SER A 50 7.48 -0.54 10.52
C SER A 50 6.67 0.72 10.80
N LYS A 51 6.98 1.43 11.88
CA LYS A 51 6.57 2.84 12.02
C LYS A 51 7.46 3.70 11.13
N SER A 52 6.97 4.02 9.93
CA SER A 52 7.76 4.67 8.89
C SER A 52 7.96 6.17 9.13
N ASN A 53 6.99 6.82 9.77
CA ASN A 53 7.14 8.17 10.30
C ASN A 53 6.19 8.38 11.50
N GLU A 54 5.94 9.62 11.91
CA GLU A 54 5.06 9.94 13.05
C GLU A 54 3.61 9.47 12.83
N TYR A 55 3.13 9.48 11.59
CA TYR A 55 1.72 9.32 11.21
C TYR A 55 1.43 8.04 10.41
N TRP A 56 2.44 7.30 9.98
CA TRP A 56 2.29 6.17 9.08
C TRP A 56 3.02 4.93 9.56
N ILE A 57 2.29 3.81 9.56
CA ILE A 57 2.83 2.47 9.78
C ILE A 57 2.77 1.71 8.46
N SER A 58 3.91 1.21 7.98
CA SER A 58 4.02 0.43 6.75
C SER A 58 4.03 -1.06 7.05
N VAL A 59 3.37 -1.82 6.19
CA VAL A 59 3.23 -3.27 6.27
C VAL A 59 3.63 -3.88 4.94
N LEU A 60 4.54 -4.85 4.99
CA LEU A 60 4.93 -5.67 3.85
C LEU A 60 4.50 -7.12 4.11
N HIS A 61 4.01 -7.78 3.05
CA HIS A 61 3.56 -9.16 3.09
C HIS A 61 3.68 -9.76 1.68
N ASP A 62 3.90 -11.07 1.60
CA ASP A 62 4.15 -11.76 0.32
C ASP A 62 2.95 -11.76 -0.63
N TYR A 63 1.74 -11.79 -0.07
CA TYR A 63 0.50 -11.70 -0.84
C TYR A 63 0.12 -10.28 -1.30
N PHE A 64 0.89 -9.25 -0.95
CA PHE A 64 0.59 -7.88 -1.39
C PHE A 64 1.08 -7.66 -2.83
N VAL A 65 0.15 -7.78 -3.77
CA VAL A 65 0.38 -7.52 -5.20
C VAL A 65 -0.77 -6.69 -5.77
N TRP A 66 -0.57 -6.07 -6.94
CA TRP A 66 -1.52 -5.16 -7.58
C TRP A 66 -2.97 -5.70 -7.68
N GLY A 67 -3.13 -7.02 -7.87
CA GLY A 67 -4.46 -7.65 -7.95
C GLY A 67 -5.17 -7.91 -6.62
N THR A 68 -4.48 -7.88 -5.49
CA THR A 68 -5.01 -8.30 -4.17
C THR A 68 -4.97 -7.17 -3.14
N VAL A 69 -4.01 -6.25 -3.27
CA VAL A 69 -3.73 -5.24 -2.24
C VAL A 69 -4.92 -4.31 -1.97
N LYS A 70 -5.76 -4.02 -2.97
CA LYS A 70 -6.96 -3.19 -2.80
C LYS A 70 -7.99 -3.84 -1.86
N GLU A 71 -8.26 -5.13 -2.04
CA GLU A 71 -9.21 -5.85 -1.17
C GLU A 71 -8.69 -5.93 0.27
N ILE A 72 -7.38 -6.08 0.42
CA ILE A 72 -6.70 -6.05 1.72
C ILE A 72 -6.81 -4.66 2.35
N GLY A 73 -6.50 -3.60 1.61
CA GLY A 73 -6.61 -2.21 2.07
C GLY A 73 -8.04 -1.84 2.48
N LYS A 74 -9.02 -2.26 1.68
CA LYS A 74 -10.45 -2.12 1.97
C LYS A 74 -10.81 -2.84 3.28
N THR A 75 -10.48 -4.12 3.40
CA THR A 75 -10.79 -4.91 4.60
C THR A 75 -10.14 -4.32 5.85
N LEU A 76 -8.86 -3.98 5.77
CA LEU A 76 -8.11 -3.44 6.90
C LEU A 76 -8.63 -2.07 7.34
N SER A 77 -8.96 -1.18 6.40
CA SER A 77 -9.53 0.15 6.73
C SER A 77 -10.85 0.06 7.50
N ARG A 78 -11.61 -1.03 7.34
CA ARG A 78 -12.82 -1.31 8.13
C ARG A 78 -12.49 -1.82 9.53
N LEU A 79 -11.49 -2.68 9.67
CA LEU A 79 -11.09 -3.25 10.96
C LEU A 79 -10.44 -2.20 11.87
N ILE A 80 -9.59 -1.35 11.29
CA ILE A 80 -8.82 -0.36 12.05
C ILE A 80 -9.51 0.99 12.20
N GLU A 81 -10.55 1.26 11.40
CA GLU A 81 -11.29 2.53 11.36
C GLU A 81 -10.35 3.75 11.16
N GLU A 82 -9.26 3.56 10.40
CA GLU A 82 -8.28 4.58 10.06
C GLU A 82 -7.98 4.54 8.55
N PRO A 83 -7.52 5.64 7.95
CA PRO A 83 -7.16 5.65 6.54
C PRO A 83 -6.04 4.65 6.24
N VAL A 84 -6.27 3.83 5.22
CA VAL A 84 -5.28 2.88 4.70
C VAL A 84 -4.92 3.27 3.28
N MET A 85 -3.64 3.41 3.03
CA MET A 85 -3.05 3.65 1.72
C MET A 85 -2.43 2.36 1.19
N THR A 86 -2.67 2.05 -0.07
CA THR A 86 -1.96 0.97 -0.77
C THR A 86 -1.20 1.55 -1.94
N THR A 87 0.03 1.08 -2.12
CA THR A 87 0.87 1.42 -3.28
C THR A 87 1.13 0.15 -4.09
N GLY A 88 0.71 0.12 -5.35
CA GLY A 88 0.96 -0.99 -6.26
C GLY A 88 1.95 -0.61 -7.36
N TYR A 89 2.79 -1.56 -7.75
CA TYR A 89 3.81 -1.37 -8.78
C TYR A 89 3.73 -2.49 -9.80
N ILE A 90 3.87 -2.15 -11.08
CA ILE A 90 3.86 -3.11 -12.18
C ILE A 90 4.91 -2.72 -13.19
N ASN A 91 5.88 -3.60 -13.41
CA ASN A 91 6.89 -3.51 -14.47
C ASN A 91 7.64 -2.17 -14.54
N GLU A 92 7.67 -1.39 -13.44
CA GLU A 92 8.19 -0.01 -13.41
C GLU A 92 7.42 0.99 -14.33
N GLU A 93 6.34 0.53 -14.97
CA GLU A 93 5.52 1.27 -15.93
C GLU A 93 4.26 1.85 -15.29
N ILE A 94 3.85 1.31 -14.15
CA ILE A 94 2.67 1.73 -13.42
C ILE A 94 2.99 1.84 -11.94
N PHE A 95 2.62 2.97 -11.36
CA PHE A 95 2.50 3.18 -9.93
C PHE A 95 1.04 3.51 -9.62
N GLU A 96 0.38 2.66 -8.84
CA GLU A 96 -0.99 2.86 -8.40
C GLU A 96 -1.01 3.25 -6.93
N LEU A 97 -1.77 4.28 -6.61
CA LEU A 97 -1.98 4.79 -5.27
C LEU A 97 -3.47 4.77 -4.96
N SER A 98 -3.87 3.99 -3.96
CA SER A 98 -5.26 3.93 -3.50
C SER A 98 -5.36 4.28 -2.02
N LEU A 99 -6.41 4.98 -1.63
CA LEU A 99 -6.76 5.30 -0.24
C LEU A 99 -8.14 4.77 0.10
N PHE A 100 -8.22 4.12 1.25
CA PHE A 100 -9.42 3.51 1.78
C PHE A 100 -9.75 4.08 3.15
N GLU A 101 -11.04 4.25 3.42
CA GLU A 101 -11.55 4.65 4.74
C GLU A 101 -12.84 3.87 5.00
N ASN A 102 -12.98 3.30 6.20
CA ASN A 102 -14.17 2.54 6.62
C ASN A 102 -14.61 1.40 5.67
N GLY A 103 -13.67 0.86 4.89
CA GLY A 103 -13.93 -0.19 3.93
C GLY A 103 -14.50 0.27 2.60
N ASP A 104 -14.34 1.53 2.23
CA ASP A 104 -14.60 2.06 0.89
C ASP A 104 -13.36 2.72 0.31
N ILE A 105 -13.24 2.72 -1.02
CA ILE A 105 -12.19 3.48 -1.72
C ILE A 105 -12.63 4.94 -1.78
N GLU A 106 -11.78 5.84 -1.29
CA GLU A 106 -12.07 7.27 -1.21
C GLU A 106 -11.33 8.08 -2.29
N ALA A 107 -10.14 7.63 -2.67
CA ALA A 107 -9.39 8.16 -3.78
C ALA A 107 -8.45 7.10 -4.38
N GLU A 108 -8.26 7.19 -5.69
CA GLU A 108 -7.28 6.43 -6.45
C GLU A 108 -6.60 7.34 -7.48
N ARG A 109 -5.32 7.10 -7.69
CA ARG A 109 -4.54 7.71 -8.76
C ARG A 109 -3.57 6.69 -9.35
N ILE A 110 -3.57 6.59 -10.67
CA ILE A 110 -2.61 5.76 -11.40
C ILE A 110 -1.59 6.69 -12.08
N PHE A 111 -0.31 6.47 -11.83
CA PHE A 111 0.81 7.17 -12.45
C PHE A 111 1.43 6.25 -13.49
N CYS A 112 1.30 6.61 -14.75
CA CYS A 112 1.90 5.92 -15.87
C CYS A 112 1.95 6.83 -17.11
N GLU A 113 2.81 6.48 -18.05
CA GLU A 113 2.90 7.18 -19.32
C GLU A 113 1.66 6.93 -20.19
N GLN A 114 1.36 7.87 -21.09
CA GLN A 114 0.17 7.78 -21.93
C GLN A 114 0.13 6.49 -22.77
N TRP A 115 1.27 6.08 -23.31
CA TRP A 115 1.36 4.85 -24.12
C TRP A 115 1.02 3.61 -23.29
N THR A 116 1.40 3.57 -22.00
CA THR A 116 1.02 2.49 -21.08
C THR A 116 -0.49 2.49 -20.86
N ARG A 117 -1.13 3.67 -20.69
CA ARG A 117 -2.59 3.75 -20.59
C ARG A 117 -3.30 3.25 -21.85
N ASP A 118 -2.72 3.52 -23.01
CA ASP A 118 -3.27 3.10 -24.30
C ASP A 118 -3.13 1.58 -24.50
N GLU A 119 -2.03 0.97 -24.02
CA GLU A 119 -1.81 -0.49 -24.07
C GLU A 119 -2.70 -1.24 -23.08
N TYR A 120 -2.88 -0.72 -21.87
CA TYR A 120 -3.74 -1.31 -20.85
C TYR A 120 -5.12 -0.63 -20.88
N GLU A 121 -5.96 -0.96 -21.88
CA GLU A 121 -7.26 -0.29 -22.13
C GLU A 121 -8.22 -0.22 -20.92
N GLN A 122 -8.05 -1.13 -19.95
CA GLN A 122 -8.84 -1.21 -18.71
C GLN A 122 -8.23 -0.45 -17.53
N LEU A 123 -7.05 0.15 -17.69
CA LEU A 123 -6.34 0.88 -16.66
C LEU A 123 -7.01 2.22 -16.39
N ARG A 124 -7.92 2.21 -15.41
CA ARG A 124 -8.69 3.37 -14.98
C ARG A 124 -8.84 3.36 -13.47
N GLU A 125 -8.80 4.56 -12.91
CA GLU A 125 -9.09 4.80 -11.51
C GLU A 125 -10.56 4.44 -11.20
N GLU A 126 -10.79 3.65 -10.17
CA GLU A 126 -12.11 3.31 -9.63
C GLU A 126 -12.77 4.56 -9.03
N ARG A 127 -11.98 5.41 -8.36
CA ARG A 127 -12.46 6.68 -7.80
C ARG A 127 -11.40 7.78 -7.83
N LEU A 128 -11.44 8.61 -8.87
CA LEU A 128 -10.59 9.80 -8.95
C LEU A 128 -11.11 10.91 -8.01
N ASN A 129 -10.36 11.23 -6.96
CA ASN A 129 -10.73 12.23 -5.96
C ASN A 129 -9.48 12.93 -5.39
N ASP A 130 -8.99 13.90 -6.16
CA ASP A 130 -7.74 14.60 -5.88
C ASP A 130 -7.81 15.42 -4.58
N ASP A 131 -8.96 16.04 -4.27
CA ASP A 131 -9.18 16.79 -3.02
C ASP A 131 -9.02 15.91 -1.77
N TYR A 132 -9.61 14.70 -1.81
CA TYR A 132 -9.47 13.76 -0.70
C TYR A 132 -8.05 13.21 -0.63
N LEU A 133 -7.46 12.83 -1.77
CA LEU A 133 -6.08 12.32 -1.84
C LEU A 133 -5.11 13.31 -1.19
N GLN A 134 -5.23 14.58 -1.54
CA GLN A 134 -4.42 15.65 -0.97
C GLN A 134 -4.58 15.75 0.55
N LYS A 135 -5.83 15.82 1.02
CA LYS A 135 -6.15 15.95 2.45
C LYS A 135 -5.65 14.75 3.26
N ALA A 136 -5.84 13.54 2.74
CA ALA A 136 -5.45 12.31 3.41
C ALA A 136 -3.93 12.16 3.49
N LEU A 137 -3.18 12.62 2.48
CA LEU A 137 -1.71 12.61 2.48
C LEU A 137 -1.09 13.79 3.25
N ASP A 138 -1.89 14.80 3.61
CA ASP A 138 -1.46 16.03 4.29
C ASP A 138 -0.42 16.82 3.48
N ILE A 139 -0.65 16.93 2.17
CA ILE A 139 0.25 17.62 1.22
C ILE A 139 -0.27 19.05 0.96
N ARG A 140 0.63 20.04 0.98
CA ARG A 140 0.32 21.44 0.65
C ARG A 140 -0.11 21.57 -0.81
N ASN A 141 -1.09 22.44 -1.10
CA ASN A 141 -1.64 22.63 -2.45
C ASN A 141 -0.56 22.80 -3.53
N GLU A 142 0.42 23.66 -3.28
CA GLU A 142 1.49 23.97 -4.25
C GLU A 142 2.33 22.74 -4.61
N ASP A 143 2.58 21.86 -3.64
CA ASP A 143 3.34 20.63 -3.86
C ASP A 143 2.48 19.55 -4.54
N PHE A 144 1.18 19.54 -4.23
CA PHE A 144 0.24 18.55 -4.75
C PHE A 144 -0.04 18.73 -6.25
N ASP A 145 -0.21 19.97 -6.71
CA ASP A 145 -0.41 20.27 -8.14
C ASP A 145 0.75 19.75 -9.00
N GLY A 146 1.98 19.93 -8.52
CA GLY A 146 3.17 19.39 -9.19
C GLY A 146 3.25 17.87 -9.16
N PHE A 147 2.75 17.24 -8.09
CA PHE A 147 2.76 15.79 -7.92
C PHE A 147 1.76 15.09 -8.84
N ILE A 148 0.50 15.53 -8.89
CA ILE A 148 -0.55 14.85 -9.68
C ILE A 148 -0.35 14.93 -11.20
N GLY A 149 0.51 15.84 -11.66
CA GLY A 149 0.90 16.00 -13.05
C GLY A 149 2.02 15.06 -13.51
N ILE A 150 2.65 14.31 -12.60
CA ILE A 150 3.71 13.37 -12.95
C ILE A 150 3.11 12.17 -13.70
N THR A 151 3.70 11.78 -14.82
CA THR A 151 3.33 10.57 -15.57
C THR A 151 4.33 9.43 -15.36
N SER A 152 5.59 9.75 -15.06
CA SER A 152 6.61 8.74 -14.79
C SER A 152 6.39 8.08 -13.42
N PRO A 153 6.16 6.76 -13.35
CA PRO A 153 5.90 6.05 -12.10
C PRO A 153 7.03 6.24 -11.07
N GLY A 154 8.28 6.05 -11.48
CA GLY A 154 9.44 6.20 -10.58
C GLY A 154 9.52 7.62 -9.99
N GLN A 155 9.35 8.65 -10.83
CA GLN A 155 9.35 10.04 -10.35
C GLN A 155 8.17 10.33 -9.40
N ALA A 156 7.00 9.75 -9.66
CA ALA A 156 5.83 9.93 -8.81
C ALA A 156 6.05 9.29 -7.43
N VAL A 157 6.64 8.10 -7.37
CA VAL A 157 6.97 7.42 -6.11
C VAL A 157 8.02 8.19 -5.32
N ASP A 158 9.09 8.62 -5.98
CA ASP A 158 10.15 9.39 -5.35
C ASP A 158 9.60 10.70 -4.79
N LYS A 159 8.77 11.41 -5.59
CA LYS A 159 8.17 12.67 -5.16
C LYS A 159 7.21 12.47 -4.01
N LEU A 160 6.34 11.45 -4.07
CA LEU A 160 5.40 11.17 -2.99
C LEU A 160 6.15 10.79 -1.71
N SER A 161 7.18 9.94 -1.81
CA SER A 161 8.01 9.52 -0.69
C SER A 161 8.68 10.71 0.01
N GLU A 162 9.16 11.69 -0.76
CA GLU A 162 9.68 12.96 -0.25
C GLU A 162 8.60 13.74 0.51
N LEU A 163 7.42 13.92 -0.10
CA LEU A 163 6.33 14.74 0.47
C LEU A 163 5.79 14.20 1.79
N ILE A 164 5.63 12.87 1.89
CA ILE A 164 5.11 12.23 3.10
C ILE A 164 6.20 11.80 4.08
N GLY A 165 7.48 11.98 3.72
CA GLY A 165 8.62 11.63 4.56
C GLY A 165 8.74 10.14 4.89
N MET A 166 8.37 9.25 3.97
CA MET A 166 8.61 7.81 4.11
C MET A 166 8.89 7.14 2.78
N SER A 167 9.65 6.04 2.82
CA SER A 167 9.98 5.25 1.62
C SER A 167 8.80 4.35 1.25
N LEU A 168 8.26 4.56 0.05
CA LEU A 168 7.17 3.77 -0.52
C LEU A 168 7.66 2.61 -1.40
N TRP A 169 8.86 2.73 -1.95
CA TRP A 169 9.48 1.71 -2.79
C TRP A 169 10.21 0.68 -1.93
N CYS A 170 9.44 -0.26 -1.38
CA CYS A 170 9.94 -1.36 -0.55
C CYS A 170 9.27 -2.65 -0.99
N ASP A 171 9.93 -3.78 -0.83
CA ASP A 171 9.35 -5.09 -1.10
C ASP A 171 9.73 -6.05 0.02
N TRP A 172 8.80 -6.92 0.41
CA TRP A 172 9.03 -7.93 1.43
C TRP A 172 10.20 -8.85 1.05
N GLU A 173 10.37 -9.15 -0.25
CA GLU A 173 11.45 -10.01 -0.74
C GLU A 173 12.83 -9.40 -0.50
N TRP A 174 12.92 -8.07 -0.32
CA TRP A 174 14.20 -7.38 -0.10
C TRP A 174 14.61 -7.35 1.37
N VAL A 175 13.68 -7.55 2.31
CA VAL A 175 13.96 -7.54 3.75
C VAL A 175 15.10 -8.51 4.15
N PRO A 176 15.21 -9.73 3.58
CA PRO A 176 16.33 -10.61 3.84
C PRO A 176 17.67 -10.17 3.23
N TYR A 177 17.70 -9.20 2.32
CA TYR A 177 18.92 -8.82 1.57
C TYR A 177 19.36 -7.38 1.84
N GLU A 178 18.44 -6.50 2.21
CA GLU A 178 18.70 -5.08 2.48
C GLU A 178 18.76 -4.81 3.98
N GLU A 179 19.92 -4.37 4.46
CA GLU A 179 20.16 -4.08 5.88
C GLU A 179 19.22 -2.98 6.42
N THR A 180 18.99 -1.94 5.62
CA THR A 180 18.10 -0.83 5.98
C THR A 180 16.67 -1.30 6.25
N LEU A 181 16.13 -2.16 5.37
CA LEU A 181 14.79 -2.73 5.55
C LEU A 181 14.76 -3.69 6.73
N ARG A 182 15.78 -4.55 6.88
CA ARG A 182 15.86 -5.51 7.98
C ARG A 182 15.88 -4.85 9.35
N THR A 183 16.57 -3.72 9.49
CA THR A 183 16.61 -2.97 10.75
C THR A 183 15.33 -2.20 11.01
N ARG A 184 14.67 -1.71 9.95
CA ARG A 184 13.47 -0.86 10.05
C ARG A 184 12.20 -1.66 10.33
N PHE A 185 12.04 -2.84 9.72
CA PHE A 185 10.83 -3.64 9.84
C PHE A 185 10.97 -4.74 10.88
N ALA A 186 10.03 -4.78 11.82
CA ALA A 186 9.87 -5.89 12.75
C ALA A 186 9.02 -6.99 12.13
N LYS A 187 9.42 -8.25 12.33
CA LYS A 187 8.67 -9.42 11.88
C LYS A 187 7.58 -9.78 12.90
N TYR A 188 6.36 -9.92 12.43
CA TYR A 188 5.21 -10.42 13.19
C TYR A 188 4.70 -11.72 12.57
N GLU A 189 4.37 -12.68 13.43
CA GLU A 189 3.81 -13.98 13.06
C GLU A 189 2.45 -14.13 13.77
N PHE A 190 1.42 -14.46 12.99
CA PHE A 190 0.04 -14.58 13.43
C PHE A 190 -0.50 -15.98 13.12
#